data_AF-M5S6I5-F1
#
_entry.id   AF-M5S6I5-F1
#
_cell.length_a   1.000
_cell.length_b   1.000
_cell.length_c   1.000
_cell.angle_alpha   90.00
_cell.angle_beta   90.00
_cell.angle_gamma   90.00
#
_symmetry.space_group_name_H-M   'P 1'
#
loop_
_entity.id
_entity.type
_entity.pdbx_description
1 polymer ?
#
loop_
_entity_poly.entity_id
_entity_poly.type
_entity_poly.pdbx_seq_one_letter_code
_entity_poly.pdbx_strand_id
1 'polypeptide(L)'
;MEGTVSLNGKPYDDAAVMFLDSSTGQAAGTDIGDGGQFALKDPIPTGTYNVYLAPKTVPMEEGSPEAVKIDESVPEKYWNETTTDIQAVVSEGENSVTIELMKS
;
A
#
# COMPACT_ATOMS: atom_id res chain seq x y z
N MET A 1 9.12 3.89 9.10
CA MET A 1 7.65 3.71 9.04
C MET A 1 7.39 2.24 8.83
N GLU A 2 6.59 1.66 9.71
CA GLU A 2 6.19 0.25 9.63
C GLU A 2 4.69 0.12 9.90
N GLY A 3 4.12 -1.03 9.56
CA GLY A 3 2.71 -1.21 9.78
C GLY A 3 2.18 -2.55 9.31
N THR A 4 0.86 -2.64 9.36
CA THR A 4 0.11 -3.82 8.91
C THR A 4 -1.02 -3.43 7.97
N VAL A 5 -1.36 -4.33 7.05
CA VAL A 5 -2.49 -4.25 6.13
C VAL A 5 -3.40 -5.43 6.39
N SER A 6 -4.70 -5.15 6.49
CA SER A 6 -5.73 -6.17 6.60
C SER A 6 -6.84 -5.95 5.58
N LEU A 7 -7.45 -7.03 5.11
CA LEU A 7 -8.64 -7.04 4.28
C LEU A 7 -9.78 -7.72 5.07
N ASN A 8 -10.78 -6.93 5.47
CA ASN A 8 -11.90 -7.36 6.30
C ASN A 8 -11.45 -8.09 7.58
N GLY A 9 -10.48 -7.51 8.28
CA GLY A 9 -9.94 -8.04 9.54
C GLY A 9 -9.03 -9.26 9.39
N LYS A 10 -8.68 -9.67 8.16
CA LYS A 10 -7.69 -10.71 7.89
C LYS A 10 -6.40 -10.08 7.36
N PRO A 11 -5.22 -10.57 7.73
CA PRO A 11 -3.98 -10.14 7.09
C PRO A 11 -4.05 -10.18 5.57
N TYR A 12 -3.51 -9.16 4.90
CA TYR A 12 -3.49 -9.05 3.44
C TYR A 12 -2.08 -8.77 2.95
N ASP A 13 -1.56 -9.62 2.06
CA ASP A 13 -0.16 -9.59 1.63
C ASP A 13 0.01 -9.77 0.11
N ASP A 14 -1.05 -9.66 -0.70
CA ASP A 14 -0.99 -9.87 -2.15
C ASP A 14 -0.87 -8.56 -2.97
N ALA A 15 -0.24 -7.53 -2.40
CA ALA A 15 0.00 -6.25 -3.06
C ALA A 15 1.23 -5.53 -2.50
N ALA A 16 1.62 -4.44 -3.16
CA ALA A 16 2.44 -3.39 -2.56
C ALA A 16 1.54 -2.31 -1.96
N VAL A 17 1.97 -1.74 -0.84
CA VAL A 17 1.35 -0.56 -0.24
C VAL A 17 2.08 0.70 -0.68
N MET A 18 1.33 1.70 -1.11
CA MET A 18 1.82 2.97 -1.61
C MET A 18 1.32 4.11 -0.73
N PHE A 19 2.21 5.07 -0.46
CA PHE A 19 1.94 6.31 0.25
C PHE A 19 2.19 7.46 -0.73
N LEU A 20 1.17 8.28 -0.99
CA LEU A 20 1.29 9.46 -1.84
C LEU A 20 0.81 10.70 -1.11
N ASP A 21 1.68 11.70 -1.00
CA ASP A 21 1.27 13.05 -0.64
C ASP A 21 0.81 13.77 -1.92
N SER A 22 -0.50 13.96 -2.06
CA SER A 22 -1.09 14.60 -3.25
C SER A 22 -0.75 16.08 -3.39
N SER A 23 -0.27 16.72 -2.32
CA SER A 23 0.10 18.14 -2.33
C SER A 23 1.52 18.39 -2.85
N THR A 24 2.45 17.48 -2.53
CA THR A 24 3.86 17.58 -2.93
C THR A 24 4.23 16.65 -4.09
N GLY A 25 3.42 15.61 -4.34
CA GLY A 25 3.72 14.54 -5.30
C GLY A 25 4.73 13.52 -4.78
N GLN A 26 5.18 13.62 -3.52
CA GLN A 26 6.10 12.67 -2.92
C GLN A 26 5.41 11.33 -2.74
N ALA A 27 6.04 10.26 -3.22
CA ALA A 27 5.57 8.90 -3.06
C ALA A 27 6.63 7.98 -2.44
N ALA A 28 6.18 6.96 -1.74
CA ALA A 28 6.98 5.81 -1.33
C ALA A 28 6.09 4.57 -1.31
N GLY A 29 6.69 3.40 -1.47
CA GLY A 29 5.95 2.15 -1.40
C GLY A 29 6.84 0.96 -1.13
N THR A 30 6.22 -0.13 -0.72
CA THR A 30 6.89 -1.39 -0.44
C THR A 30 5.91 -2.54 -0.56
N ASP A 31 6.43 -3.74 -0.86
CA ASP A 31 5.63 -4.95 -0.86
C ASP A 31 5.09 -5.24 0.53
N ILE A 32 3.84 -5.68 0.60
CA ILE A 32 3.28 -6.22 1.82
C ILE A 32 3.77 -7.67 1.96
N GLY A 33 4.44 -7.95 3.06
CA GLY A 33 4.95 -9.29 3.39
C GLY A 33 3.93 -10.13 4.15
N ASP A 34 4.31 -11.39 4.38
CA ASP A 34 3.51 -12.39 5.10
C ASP A 34 2.86 -11.80 6.37
N GLY A 35 1.58 -12.13 6.61
CA GLY A 35 0.88 -11.61 7.79
C GLY A 35 0.49 -10.13 7.68
N GLY A 36 0.59 -9.55 6.48
CA GLY A 36 0.15 -8.20 6.16
C GLY A 36 1.14 -7.11 6.59
N GLN A 37 2.34 -7.48 7.00
CA GLN A 37 3.33 -6.54 7.53
C GLN A 37 4.09 -5.82 6.42
N PHE A 38 4.43 -4.56 6.64
CA PHE A 38 5.27 -3.78 5.73
C PHE A 38 6.22 -2.87 6.50
N ALA A 39 7.33 -2.51 5.86
CA ALA A 39 8.27 -1.53 6.37
C ALA A 39 8.90 -0.74 5.22
N LEU A 40 8.76 0.58 5.25
CA LEU A 40 9.47 1.46 4.31
C LEU A 40 10.95 1.50 4.70
N LYS A 41 11.84 1.16 3.76
CA LYS A 41 13.30 1.13 3.98
C LYS A 41 13.87 2.52 4.23
N ASP A 42 13.37 3.51 3.49
CA ASP A 42 13.79 4.88 3.58
C ASP A 42 12.76 5.71 4.35
N PRO A 43 13.21 6.68 5.17
CA PRO A 43 12.31 7.61 5.83
C PRO A 43 11.60 8.49 4.79
N ILE A 44 10.31 8.74 5.01
CA ILE A 44 9.52 9.70 4.24
C ILE A 44 9.29 10.98 5.06
N PRO A 45 9.14 12.14 4.41
CA PRO A 45 8.82 13.39 5.10
C PRO A 45 7.57 13.29 5.98
N THR A 46 7.50 14.16 6.99
CA THR A 46 6.25 14.32 7.77
C THR A 46 5.15 14.89 6.88
N GLY A 47 3.94 14.37 7.01
CA GLY A 47 2.83 14.77 6.16
C GLY A 47 1.63 13.85 6.28
N THR A 48 0.60 14.14 5.49
CA THR A 48 -0.56 13.26 5.33
C THR A 48 -0.51 12.63 3.95
N TYR A 49 -0.57 11.30 3.91
CA TYR A 49 -0.44 10.52 2.69
C TYR A 49 -1.74 9.78 2.41
N ASN A 50 -2.21 9.82 1.17
CA ASN A 50 -3.18 8.88 0.67
C ASN A 50 -2.51 7.51 0.56
N VAL A 51 -3.17 6.49 1.08
CA VAL A 51 -2.67 5.13 1.07
C VAL A 51 -3.50 4.28 0.12
N TYR A 52 -2.82 3.65 -0.83
CA TYR A 52 -3.45 2.81 -1.86
C TYR A 52 -2.56 1.60 -2.15
N LEU A 53 -3.09 0.67 -2.91
CA LEU A 53 -2.42 -0.56 -3.30
C LEU A 53 -1.94 -0.48 -4.74
N ALA A 54 -0.78 -1.07 -4.99
CA ALA A 54 -0.28 -1.35 -6.32
C ALA A 54 -0.07 -2.86 -6.47
N PRO A 55 -0.34 -3.44 -7.66
CA PRO A 55 -0.03 -4.84 -7.92
C PRO A 55 1.46 -5.13 -7.74
N LYS A 56 1.79 -6.31 -7.20
CA LYS A 56 3.19 -6.76 -7.10
C LYS A 56 3.75 -7.02 -8.50
N THR A 57 4.97 -6.59 -8.75
CA THR A 57 5.73 -7.00 -9.93
C THR A 57 6.30 -8.38 -9.66
N VAL A 58 5.93 -9.37 -10.46
CA VAL A 58 6.48 -10.71 -10.36
C VAL A 58 7.71 -10.78 -11.27
N PRO A 59 8.88 -11.25 -10.78
CA PRO A 59 10.05 -11.36 -11.64
C PRO A 59 9.74 -12.18 -12.89
N MET A 60 10.03 -11.60 -14.04
CA MET A 60 9.78 -12.14 -15.37
C MET A 60 10.38 -13.56 -15.54
N GLU A 61 9.58 -14.53 -15.98
CA GLU A 61 10.12 -15.64 -16.78
C GLU A 61 10.31 -15.12 -18.23
N GLU A 62 11.47 -15.37 -18.84
CA GLU A 62 11.79 -14.86 -20.18
C GLU A 62 10.69 -15.19 -21.20
N GLY A 63 10.09 -14.15 -21.82
CA GLY A 63 9.29 -14.29 -23.04
C GLY A 63 7.78 -14.05 -22.94
N SER A 64 7.23 -13.65 -21.79
CA SER A 64 5.79 -13.35 -21.66
C SER A 64 5.53 -11.94 -21.11
N PRO A 65 4.60 -11.15 -21.68
CA PRO A 65 4.15 -9.91 -21.05
C PRO A 65 3.42 -10.23 -19.74
N GLU A 66 3.75 -9.50 -18.66
CA GLU A 66 3.06 -9.64 -17.38
C GLU A 66 1.57 -9.35 -17.53
N ALA A 67 0.72 -10.29 -17.14
CA ALA A 67 -0.65 -9.96 -16.79
C ALA A 67 -0.62 -9.43 -15.35
N VAL A 68 -0.73 -8.10 -15.19
CA VAL A 68 -0.95 -7.49 -13.88
C VAL A 68 -2.27 -8.03 -13.34
N LYS A 69 -2.21 -8.89 -12.32
CA LYS A 69 -3.40 -9.47 -11.71
C LYS A 69 -3.81 -8.61 -10.53
N ILE A 70 -4.95 -7.94 -10.67
CA ILE A 70 -5.59 -7.21 -9.57
C ILE A 70 -6.43 -8.19 -8.76
N ASP A 71 -6.30 -8.17 -7.44
CA ASP A 71 -7.14 -8.97 -6.56
C ASP A 71 -8.54 -8.34 -6.46
N GLU A 72 -9.51 -8.99 -7.12
CA GLU A 72 -10.92 -8.58 -7.16
C GLU A 72 -11.62 -8.65 -5.79
N SER A 73 -11.01 -9.27 -4.78
CA SER A 73 -11.54 -9.31 -3.43
C SER A 73 -11.36 -7.99 -2.67
N VAL A 74 -10.43 -7.15 -3.14
CA VAL A 74 -10.16 -5.81 -2.65
C VAL A 74 -11.01 -4.79 -3.42
N PRO A 75 -11.78 -3.93 -2.73
CA PRO A 75 -12.54 -2.86 -3.38
C PRO A 75 -11.69 -1.97 -4.29
N GLU A 76 -12.21 -1.66 -5.49
CA GLU A 76 -11.53 -0.85 -6.52
C GLU A 76 -10.97 0.47 -5.99
N LYS A 77 -11.66 1.09 -5.02
CA LYS A 77 -11.23 2.37 -4.42
C LYS A 77 -9.84 2.33 -3.81
N TYR A 78 -9.39 1.17 -3.33
CA TYR A 78 -8.07 1.00 -2.70
C TYR A 78 -6.95 0.81 -3.71
N TRP A 79 -7.25 0.58 -4.99
CA TRP A 79 -6.25 0.45 -6.06
C TRP A 79 -5.90 1.78 -6.74
N ASN A 80 -6.45 2.89 -6.23
CA ASN A 80 -6.30 4.20 -6.86
C ASN A 80 -6.14 5.29 -5.80
N GLU A 81 -5.09 6.09 -5.98
CA GLU A 81 -4.63 7.16 -5.09
C GLU A 81 -5.62 8.32 -4.95
N THR A 82 -6.56 8.46 -5.88
CA THR A 82 -7.57 9.54 -5.90
C THR A 82 -8.92 9.11 -5.34
N THR A 83 -9.19 7.80 -5.28
CA THR A 83 -10.47 7.26 -4.79
C THR A 83 -10.35 6.61 -3.42
N THR A 84 -9.14 6.30 -2.96
CA THR A 84 -8.92 5.76 -1.63
C THR A 84 -9.38 6.75 -0.56
N ASP A 85 -10.00 6.21 0.49
CA ASP A 85 -10.37 6.94 1.69
C ASP A 85 -9.39 6.72 2.85
N ILE A 86 -8.31 5.97 2.62
CA ILE A 86 -7.29 5.69 3.64
C ILE A 86 -6.25 6.80 3.64
N GLN A 87 -6.03 7.36 4.84
CA GLN A 87 -4.97 8.32 5.09
C GLN A 87 -4.04 7.84 6.20
N ALA A 88 -2.75 8.06 6.00
CA ALA A 88 -1.72 7.86 7.02
C ALA A 88 -1.06 9.20 7.35
N VAL A 89 -0.95 9.49 8.64
CA VAL A 89 -0.23 10.67 9.14
C VAL A 89 1.18 10.25 9.56
N VAL A 90 2.18 10.84 8.93
CA VAL A 90 3.59 10.67 9.27
C VAL A 90 4.02 11.85 10.14
N SER A 91 4.40 11.56 11.38
CA SER A 91 4.98 12.52 12.33
C SER A 91 6.49 12.34 12.44
N GLU A 92 7.17 13.25 13.14
CA GLU A 92 8.59 13.07 13.44
C GLU A 92 8.82 11.81 14.30
N GLY A 93 9.86 11.04 14.00
CA GLY A 93 10.25 9.85 14.75
C GLY A 93 9.61 8.55 14.25
N GLU A 94 9.41 7.60 15.17
CA GLU A 94 8.83 6.29 14.85
C GLU A 94 7.35 6.42 14.53
N ASN A 95 6.94 5.81 13.42
CA ASN A 95 5.54 5.79 12.99
C ASN A 95 5.13 4.34 12.73
N SER A 96 4.02 3.95 13.36
CA SER A 96 3.35 2.66 13.16
C SER A 96 1.93 2.91 12.65
N VAL A 97 1.56 2.28 11.54
CA VAL A 97 0.25 2.50 10.88
C VAL A 97 -0.47 1.18 10.68
N THR A 98 -1.78 1.19 10.96
CA THR A 98 -2.68 0.07 10.63
C THR A 98 -3.57 0.48 9.47
N ILE A 99 -3.56 -0.31 8.40
CA ILE A 99 -4.32 -0.09 7.18
C ILE A 99 -5.42 -1.15 7.12
N GLU A 100 -6.67 -0.70 7.18
CA GLU A 100 -7.84 -1.58 7.15
C GLU A 100 -8.60 -1.40 5.83
N LEU A 101 -8.50 -2.39 4.97
CA LEU A 101 -9.25 -2.49 3.72
C LEU A 101 -10.60 -3.12 4.05
N MET A 102 -11.66 -2.33 3.93
CA MET A 102 -13.02 -2.77 4.25
C MET A 102 -13.84 -2.89 2.97
N LYS A 103 -14.56 -4.00 2.82
CA LYS A 103 -15.59 -4.10 1.78
C LYS A 103 -16.64 -3.01 1.99
N SER A 104 -16.99 -2.33 0.89
CA SER A 104 -18.07 -1.35 0.84
C SER A 104 -19.43 -1.99 1.15
#